data_AF-A0A5B7TTT0-F1
#
_entry.id   AF-A0A5B7TTT0-F1
#
_cell.length_a   1.000
_cell.length_b   1.000
_cell.length_c   1.000
_cell.angle_alpha   90.00
_cell.angle_beta   90.00
_cell.angle_gamma   90.00
#
_symmetry.space_group_name_H-M   'P 1'
#
loop_
_entity.id
_entity.type
_entity.pdbx_description
1 polymer ?
#
loop_
_entity_poly.entity_id
_entity_poly.type
_entity_poly.pdbx_seq_one_letter_code
_entity_poly.pdbx_strand_id
1 'polypeptide(L)' 'MQSLYVEITKETKVKPEPIHFGFRLGVHYLIDYIEKLRSIGVNHLALNLRFNTMNMDATLERIAKRVLPEFHSKKNNKKM' A
#
# COMPACT_ATOMS: atom_id res chain seq x y z
N MET A 1 4.36 13.91 7.07
CA MET A 1 3.49 13.13 6.18
C MET A 1 4.24 12.88 4.88
N GLN A 2 4.28 11.63 4.41
CA GLN A 2 4.94 11.25 3.17
C GLN A 2 3.91 10.99 2.07
N SER A 3 4.16 11.44 0.85
CA SER A 3 3.34 11.14 -0.33
C SER A 3 4.00 10.02 -1.14
N LEU A 4 3.21 9.07 -1.64
CA LEU A 4 3.66 8.00 -2.51
C LEU A 4 2.73 7.87 -3.72
N TYR A 5 3.25 8.07 -4.92
CA TYR A 5 2.52 7.70 -6.14
C TYR A 5 2.59 6.20 -6.32
N VAL A 6 1.43 5.58 -6.54
CA VAL A 6 1.36 4.14 -6.68
C VAL A 6 0.38 3.73 -7.77
N GLU A 7 0.82 2.80 -8.61
CA GLU A 7 -0.06 1.98 -9.44
C GLU A 7 -0.06 0.56 -8.85
N ILE A 8 -1.22 0.11 -8.35
CA ILE A 8 -1.37 -1.23 -7.78
C ILE A 8 -1.82 -2.17 -8.90
N THR A 9 -1.04 -3.19 -9.18
CA THR A 9 -1.36 -4.18 -10.24
C THR A 9 -2.31 -5.27 -9.74
N LYS A 10 -2.98 -5.94 -10.69
CA LYS A 10 -3.88 -7.06 -10.42
C LYS A 10 -3.11 -8.27 -9.86
N GLU A 11 -1.96 -8.59 -10.45
CA GLU A 11 -1.07 -9.65 -9.97
C GLU A 11 -0.38 -9.23 -8.67
N THR A 12 -0.46 -10.07 -7.64
CA THR A 12 -0.06 -9.67 -6.26
C THR A 12 1.44 -9.53 -6.06
N LYS A 13 2.26 -10.16 -6.91
CA LYS A 13 3.73 -10.26 -6.79
C LYS A 13 4.49 -9.62 -7.97
N VAL A 14 3.92 -8.60 -8.60
CA VAL A 14 4.67 -7.79 -9.58
C VAL A 14 5.74 -7.00 -8.84
N LYS A 15 7.01 -7.20 -9.21
CA LYS A 15 8.14 -6.47 -8.62
C LYS A 15 7.99 -4.95 -8.85
N PRO A 16 8.51 -4.10 -7.95
CA PRO A 16 8.42 -2.66 -8.14
C PRO A 16 9.09 -2.18 -9.42
N GLU A 17 8.31 -1.50 -10.26
CA GLU A 17 8.75 -0.80 -11.46
C GLU A 17 8.65 0.72 -11.18
N PRO A 18 9.65 1.53 -11.56
CA PRO A 18 9.58 2.97 -11.36
C PRO A 18 8.49 3.59 -12.25
N ILE A 19 7.72 4.51 -11.66
CA ILE A 19 6.84 5.43 -12.38
C ILE A 19 7.17 6.86 -11.96
N HIS A 20 6.56 7.85 -12.61
CA HIS A 20 6.72 9.25 -12.20
C HIS A 20 6.39 9.43 -10.72
N PHE A 21 7.41 9.76 -9.92
CA PHE A 21 7.33 10.00 -8.47
C PHE A 21 6.86 8.80 -7.61
N GLY A 22 7.03 7.57 -8.09
CA GLY A 22 6.58 6.41 -7.33
C GLY A 22 6.83 5.06 -7.98
N PHE A 23 5.96 4.10 -7.69
CA PHE A 23 6.12 2.72 -8.16
C PHE A 23 4.83 2.13 -8.74
N ARG A 24 4.99 1.28 -9.73
CA ARG A 24 4.00 0.28 -10.15
C ARG A 24 4.39 -1.06 -9.55
N LEU A 25 3.48 -1.70 -8.81
CA LEU A 25 3.81 -2.94 -8.09
C LEU A 25 2.58 -3.74 -7.68
N GLY A 26 2.82 -5.00 -7.37
CA GLY A 26 1.85 -5.87 -6.71
C GLY A 26 1.70 -5.51 -5.23
N VAL A 27 0.53 -5.85 -4.67
CA VAL A 27 0.17 -5.49 -3.28
C VAL A 27 1.13 -6.07 -2.23
N HIS A 28 1.77 -7.21 -2.51
CA HIS A 28 2.75 -7.82 -1.60
C HIS A 28 3.94 -6.88 -1.37
N TYR A 29 4.53 -6.39 -2.46
CA TYR A 29 5.66 -5.47 -2.37
C TYR A 29 5.25 -4.09 -1.85
N LEU A 30 3.99 -3.68 -2.02
CA LEU A 30 3.48 -2.44 -1.43
C LEU A 30 3.46 -2.52 0.09
N ILE A 31 2.96 -3.62 0.65
CA ILE A 31 2.96 -3.85 2.10
C ILE A 31 4.40 -3.87 2.63
N ASP A 32 5.31 -4.60 1.98
CA ASP A 32 6.71 -4.65 2.37
C ASP A 32 7.38 -3.27 2.34
N TYR A 33 7.03 -2.44 1.35
CA TYR A 33 7.57 -1.08 1.24
C TYR A 33 7.02 -0.16 2.33
N ILE A 34 5.71 -0.20 2.60
CA ILE A 34 5.10 0.59 3.68
C ILE A 34 5.67 0.17 5.03
N GLU A 35 5.93 -1.12 5.25
CA GLU A 35 6.57 -1.61 6.47
C GLU A 35 7.99 -1.05 6.66
N LYS A 36 8.77 -0.98 5.58
CA LYS A 36 10.11 -0.34 5.61
C LYS A 36 10.03 1.16 5.89
N LEU A 37 9.03 1.85 5.32
CA LEU A 37 8.78 3.26 5.65
C LEU A 37 8.42 3.42 7.13
N ARG A 38 7.56 2.55 7.66
CA ARG A 38 7.21 2.52 9.08
C ARG A 38 8.44 2.29 9.95
N SER A 39 9.32 1.35 9.59
CA SER A 39 10.52 1.04 10.37
C SER A 39 11.53 2.19 10.45
N ILE A 40 11.49 3.13 9.50
CA ILE A 40 12.36 4.33 9.50
C ILE A 40 11.65 5.59 10.04
N GLY A 41 10.47 5.46 10.65
CA GLY A 41 9.78 6.56 11.32
C GLY A 41 8.78 7.34 10.47
N VAL A 42 8.27 6.75 9.37
CA VAL A 42 7.16 7.36 8.61
C VAL A 42 5.83 7.01 9.30
N ASN A 43 5.20 8.00 9.93
CA ASN A 43 3.95 7.80 10.69
C ASN A 43 2.68 7.90 9.83
N HIS A 44 2.71 8.75 8.79
CA HIS A 44 1.56 8.99 7.92
C HIS A 44 1.97 8.96 6.45
N LEU A 45 1.31 8.10 5.67
CA LEU A 45 1.52 7.91 4.25
C LEU A 45 0.23 8.26 3.47
N ALA A 46 0.34 9.15 2.50
CA ALA A 46 -0.72 9.47 1.54
C ALA A 46 -0.47 8.72 0.23
N LEU A 47 -1.40 7.84 -0.16
CA LEU A 47 -1.34 7.12 -1.44
C LEU A 47 -1.95 8.00 -2.54
N ASN A 48 -1.16 8.31 -3.56
CA ASN A 48 -1.60 9.02 -4.73
C ASN A 48 -1.87 8.05 -5.88
N LEU A 49 -3.13 7.96 -6.30
CA LEU A 49 -3.63 7.03 -7.32
C LEU A 49 -3.74 7.66 -8.72
N ARG A 50 -3.02 8.76 -9.00
CA ARG A 50 -3.07 9.49 -10.28
C ARG A 50 -2.79 8.60 -11.50
N PHE A 51 -1.92 7.61 -11.34
CA PHE A 51 -1.50 6.69 -12.41
C PHE A 51 -2.23 5.33 -12.35
N ASN A 52 -3.30 5.22 -11.55
CA ASN A 52 -4.06 3.99 -11.44
C ASN A 52 -4.71 3.62 -12.79
N THR A 53 -4.47 2.40 -13.26
CA THR A 53 -4.96 1.86 -14.54
C THR A 53 -6.16 0.91 -14.38
N MET A 54 -6.39 0.39 -13.18
CA MET A 54 -7.54 -0.46 -12.86
C MET A 54 -8.80 0.37 -12.62
N ASN A 55 -9.98 -0.27 -12.59
CA ASN A 55 -11.19 0.37 -12.08
C ASN A 55 -10.96 0.87 -10.64
N MET A 56 -11.37 2.11 -10.36
CA MET A 56 -11.09 2.77 -9.07
C MET A 56 -11.68 2.01 -7.89
N ASP A 57 -12.93 1.53 -7.99
CA ASP A 57 -13.58 0.78 -6.91
C ASP A 57 -12.82 -0.53 -6.63
N ALA A 58 -12.38 -1.23 -7.68
CA ALA A 58 -11.55 -2.42 -7.53
C ALA A 58 -10.20 -2.13 -6.86
N THR A 59 -9.56 -0.99 -7.17
CA THR A 59 -8.32 -0.56 -6.52
C THR A 59 -8.55 -0.23 -5.04
N LEU A 60 -9.60 0.53 -4.72
CA LEU A 60 -9.94 0.88 -3.34
C LEU A 60 -10.33 -0.35 -2.52
N GLU A 61 -11.13 -1.25 -3.08
CA GLU A 61 -11.49 -2.52 -2.44
C GLU A 61 -10.25 -3.38 -2.17
N ARG A 62 -9.30 -3.43 -3.12
CA ARG A 62 -8.03 -4.13 -2.94
C ARG A 62 -7.19 -3.51 -1.81
N ILE A 63 -7.09 -2.18 -1.75
CA ILE A 63 -6.41 -1.48 -0.65
C ILE A 63 -7.08 -1.83 0.68
N ALA A 64 -8.41 -1.74 0.74
CA ALA A 64 -9.18 -2.03 1.94
C ALA A 64 -9.03 -3.47 2.43
N LYS A 65 -9.02 -4.45 1.51
CA LYS A 65 -8.94 -5.88 1.86
C LYS A 65 -7.53 -6.39 2.09
N ARG A 66 -6.51 -5.78 1.47
CA ARG A 66 -5.15 -6.33 1.44
C ARG A 66 -4.10 -5.45 2.09
N VAL A 67 -4.28 -4.13 2.11
CA VAL A 67 -3.27 -3.19 2.65
C VAL A 67 -3.67 -2.72 4.05
N LEU A 68 -4.88 -2.18 4.22
CA LEU A 68 -5.29 -1.60 5.50
C LEU A 68 -5.23 -2.57 6.70
N PRO A 69 -5.59 -3.87 6.57
CA PRO A 69 -5.54 -4.79 7.71
C PRO A 69 -4.14 -4.98 8.29
N GLU A 70 -3.08 -4.84 7.48
CA GLU A 70 -1.68 -4.98 7.93
C GLU A 70 -1.24 -3.83 8.86
N PHE A 71 -1.87 -2.66 8.74
CA PHE A 71 -1.47 -1.45 9.46
C PHE A 71 -2.52 -0.93 10.46
N HIS A 72 -3.78 -1.35 10.34
CA HIS A 72 -4.88 -0.82 11.15
C HIS A 72 -5.71 -1.88 11.90
N SER A 73 -5.38 -3.17 11.79
CA SER A 73 -6.07 -4.18 12.59
C SER A 73 -5.76 -3.95 14.07
N LYS A 74 -6.80 -3.67 14.87
CA LYS A 74 -6.71 -3.76 16.32
C LYS A 74 -6.32 -5.20 16.65
N LYS A 75 -5.08 -5.44 17.06
CA LYS A 75 -4.81 -6.59 17.92
C LYS A 75 -5.65 -6.34 19.15
N ASN A 76 -6.78 -7.05 19.26
CA ASN A 76 -7.50 -7.15 20.51
C ASN A 76 -6.54 -7.81 21.49
N ASN A 77 -5.73 -7.01 22.17
CA ASN A 77 -4.98 -7.44 23.34
C ASN A 77 -6.01 -7.75 24.42
N LYS A 78 -6.61 -8.94 24.36
CA LYS A 78 -7.09 -9.62 25.56
C LYS A 78 -5.83 -9.86 26.39
N LYS A 79 -5.50 -8.90 27.26
CA LYS A 79 -4.63 -9.14 28.39
C LYS A 79 -5.30 -10.25 29.20
N MET A 80 -4.66 -11.42 29.23
CA MET A 80 -4.76 -12.35 30.37
C MET A 80 -3.87 -11.82 31.48
#